data_AF-A0AAV6GX01-F1
#
_entry.id   AF-A0AAV6GX01-F1
#
_cell.length_a   1.000
_cell.length_b   1.000
_cell.length_c   1.000
_cell.angle_alpha   90.00
_cell.angle_beta   90.00
_cell.angle_gamma   90.00
#
_symmetry.space_group_name_H-M   'P 1'
#
loop_
_entity.id
_entity.type
_entity.pdbx_description
1 polymer ?
#
loop_
_entity_poly.entity_id
_entity_poly.type
_entity_poly.pdbx_seq_one_letter_code
_entity_poly.pdbx_strand_id
1 'polypeptide(L)'
;MLLCAYAAEVGAKMADEEAEQDCSGQSGCSALIGELRGRLEELSAALKDSVDSPLQSATLYCQAFCQTLVEYAGCWRVEENPLPLVEVYATALLSYAQASTFLSTHCENVSLVPERLSLSYLELLLSLPDNVPESLWQLFQASVQSAYDLLQKNGIVQLHMLSCLSRETGVWNNRTLQNILSNEAPDTEKVHTFLALEGPILLEMRIKHLIKENQRSKAALLAKACSEFLEFEGKGHFKQMYLVSLCSVAEQKPLMEEISKVDCRDALEMICNLESEGDEKGAFTLCSAFLTCQLLQAETYCAWELTLFWSKLLKRLEASDQGFLDRCRQMSKLSKTVFHILFFIKVIQSEVDAVGLPVCIEMCIKALQMESVDGKTKATICKTISCLLPTDLEVKRACQLTEFLIEPTVDSYYAVETLYNEPDQKLEEENLPVPNSLRCELLLVFKTQWPFDPEFWDWKTLKRHCLALMGLYGMHRLISKMDNTAAQYVHRHLTLKRHWNHT
;
A
#
# COMPACT_ATOMS: atom_id res chain seq x y z
N MET A 1 11.83 -6.94 -21.46
CA MET A 1 12.14 -7.97 -20.44
C MET A 1 11.14 -9.14 -20.39
N LEU A 2 9.89 -8.94 -20.81
CA LEU A 2 8.83 -9.98 -20.77
C LEU A 2 9.12 -11.23 -21.62
N LEU A 3 9.77 -11.07 -22.78
CA LEU A 3 10.17 -12.22 -23.61
C LEU A 3 11.40 -12.95 -23.04
N CYS A 4 12.28 -12.25 -22.31
CA CYS A 4 13.37 -12.87 -21.56
C CYS A 4 12.86 -13.68 -20.37
N ALA A 5 11.86 -13.16 -19.64
CA ALA A 5 11.20 -13.89 -18.55
C ALA A 5 10.49 -15.16 -19.08
N TYR A 6 9.81 -15.04 -20.21
CA TYR A 6 9.22 -16.21 -20.89
C TYR A 6 10.27 -17.20 -21.39
N ALA A 7 11.37 -16.75 -21.98
CA ALA A 7 12.46 -17.62 -22.40
C ALA A 7 13.06 -18.41 -21.22
N ALA A 8 13.19 -17.77 -20.06
CA ALA A 8 13.64 -18.41 -18.82
C ALA A 8 12.63 -19.47 -18.31
N GLU A 9 11.32 -19.20 -18.37
CA GLU A 9 10.27 -20.16 -17.99
C GLU A 9 10.21 -21.39 -18.90
N VAL A 10 10.53 -21.25 -20.19
CA VAL A 10 10.51 -22.36 -21.16
C VAL A 10 11.86 -23.11 -21.19
N GLY A 11 12.75 -22.87 -20.22
CA GLY A 11 13.97 -23.65 -20.02
C GLY A 11 15.14 -23.25 -20.92
N ALA A 12 15.12 -22.04 -21.51
CA ALA A 12 16.33 -21.45 -22.05
C ALA A 12 17.24 -21.04 -20.88
N LYS A 13 18.32 -21.79 -20.66
CA LYS A 13 19.34 -21.41 -19.68
C LYS A 13 19.89 -20.03 -20.08
N MET A 14 19.72 -19.06 -19.20
CA MET A 14 20.49 -17.82 -19.21
C MET A 14 21.97 -18.23 -19.19
N ALA A 15 22.75 -17.74 -20.16
CA ALA A 15 24.19 -17.82 -20.04
C ALA A 15 24.58 -17.08 -18.76
N ASP A 16 25.42 -17.72 -17.93
CA ASP A 16 26.01 -17.11 -16.74
C ASP A 16 26.61 -15.74 -17.09
N GLU A 17 26.62 -14.83 -16.12
CA GLU A 17 27.00 -13.42 -16.16
C GLU A 17 28.48 -13.13 -16.58
N GLU A 18 29.13 -13.99 -17.36
CA GLU A 18 30.53 -13.84 -17.78
C GLU A 18 30.70 -13.92 -19.30
N ALA A 19 30.25 -12.89 -20.02
CA ALA A 19 30.83 -12.50 -21.31
C ALA A 19 30.47 -11.04 -21.62
N GLU A 20 31.19 -10.10 -21.02
CA GLU A 20 31.21 -8.71 -21.48
C GLU A 20 31.84 -8.64 -22.88
N GLN A 21 31.03 -8.76 -23.92
CA GLN A 21 31.44 -8.47 -25.28
C GLN A 21 31.12 -7.01 -25.59
N ASP A 22 32.15 -6.18 -25.47
CA ASP A 22 32.12 -4.73 -25.70
C ASP A 22 31.79 -4.44 -27.19
N CYS A 23 30.50 -4.26 -27.50
CA CYS A 23 29.96 -4.11 -28.86
C CYS A 23 29.91 -2.65 -29.35
N SER A 24 30.71 -1.76 -28.77
CA SER A 24 30.61 -0.29 -28.86
C SER A 24 30.93 0.35 -30.24
N GLY A 25 31.07 -0.44 -31.33
CA GLY A 25 31.29 0.06 -32.69
C GLY A 25 30.05 -0.04 -33.62
N GLN A 26 29.76 1.01 -34.40
CA GLN A 26 28.70 0.99 -35.44
C GLN A 26 28.86 -0.16 -36.45
N SER A 27 30.11 -0.54 -36.78
CA SER A 27 30.41 -1.69 -37.65
C SER A 27 30.09 -3.04 -37.00
N GLY A 28 30.12 -3.12 -35.66
CA GLY A 28 29.76 -4.33 -34.91
C GLY A 28 28.25 -4.52 -34.82
N CYS A 29 27.48 -3.43 -34.68
CA CYS A 29 26.02 -3.50 -34.59
C CYS A 29 25.38 -4.09 -35.87
N SER A 30 25.78 -3.61 -37.04
CA SER A 30 25.25 -4.12 -38.32
C SER A 30 25.64 -5.58 -38.58
N ALA A 31 26.84 -5.99 -38.16
CA ALA A 31 27.29 -7.37 -38.28
C ALA A 31 26.48 -8.32 -37.39
N LEU A 32 26.23 -7.96 -36.13
CA LEU A 32 25.43 -8.75 -35.19
C LEU A 32 23.97 -8.89 -35.65
N ILE A 33 23.37 -7.84 -36.20
CA ILE A 33 22.01 -7.90 -36.76
C ILE A 33 21.97 -8.81 -38.00
N GLY A 34 23.02 -8.80 -38.82
CA GLY A 34 23.19 -9.73 -39.94
C GLY A 34 23.30 -11.18 -39.47
N GLU A 35 24.04 -11.43 -38.39
CA GLU A 35 24.18 -12.76 -37.79
C GLU A 35 22.85 -13.26 -37.20
N LEU A 36 22.13 -12.42 -36.45
CA LEU A 36 20.78 -12.71 -35.97
C LEU A 36 19.86 -13.13 -37.12
N ARG A 37 19.87 -12.36 -38.23
CA ARG A 37 19.06 -12.69 -39.41
C ARG A 37 19.42 -14.07 -39.96
N GLY A 38 20.71 -14.37 -40.10
CA GLY A 38 21.18 -15.68 -40.55
C GLY A 38 20.70 -16.82 -39.65
N ARG A 39 20.82 -16.66 -38.33
CA ARG A 39 20.36 -17.67 -37.35
C ARG A 39 18.85 -17.89 -37.41
N LEU A 40 18.06 -16.82 -37.53
CA LEU A 40 16.62 -16.93 -37.64
C LEU A 40 16.19 -17.59 -38.97
N GLU A 41 16.92 -17.35 -40.06
CA GLU A 41 16.72 -18.04 -41.34
C GLU A 41 17.07 -19.54 -41.26
N GLU A 42 18.13 -19.92 -40.56
CA GLU A 42 18.48 -21.32 -40.27
C GLU A 42 17.35 -22.03 -39.52
N LEU A 43 16.78 -21.39 -38.49
CA LEU A 43 15.63 -21.93 -37.74
C LEU A 43 14.41 -22.11 -38.63
N SER A 44 14.12 -21.14 -39.52
CA SER A 44 13.01 -21.23 -40.46
C SER A 44 13.21 -22.34 -41.50
N ALA A 45 14.45 -22.57 -41.95
CA ALA A 45 14.78 -23.68 -42.85
C ALA A 45 14.61 -25.04 -42.15
N ALA A 46 15.13 -25.18 -40.92
CA ALA A 46 14.97 -26.39 -40.12
C ALA A 46 13.50 -26.72 -39.83
N LEU A 47 12.65 -25.70 -39.63
CA LEU A 47 11.21 -25.89 -39.45
C LEU A 47 10.55 -26.48 -40.72
N LYS A 48 10.96 -26.05 -41.91
CA LYS A 48 10.42 -26.54 -43.19
C LYS A 48 10.85 -27.98 -43.50
N ASP A 49 12.08 -28.33 -43.13
CA ASP A 49 12.66 -29.65 -43.38
C ASP A 49 12.42 -30.65 -42.23
N SER A 50 11.66 -30.23 -41.20
CA SER A 50 11.39 -31.06 -40.03
C SER A 50 10.56 -32.29 -40.37
N VAL A 51 10.97 -33.45 -39.83
CA VAL A 51 10.23 -34.72 -39.90
C VAL A 51 9.35 -34.93 -38.66
N ASP A 52 9.51 -34.09 -37.64
CA ASP A 52 8.75 -34.18 -36.39
C ASP A 52 7.28 -33.76 -36.58
N SER A 53 6.44 -34.11 -35.61
CA SER A 53 5.02 -33.71 -35.66
C SER A 53 4.87 -32.18 -35.70
N PRO A 54 3.85 -31.62 -36.38
CA PRO A 54 3.68 -30.17 -36.52
C PRO A 54 3.66 -29.41 -35.19
N LEU A 55 3.16 -30.04 -34.12
CA LEU A 55 3.10 -29.46 -32.77
C LEU A 55 4.49 -29.41 -32.11
N GLN A 56 5.29 -30.48 -32.25
CA GLN A 56 6.64 -30.54 -31.70
C GLN A 56 7.58 -29.59 -32.45
N SER A 57 7.53 -29.59 -33.79
CA SER A 57 8.29 -28.66 -34.63
C SER A 57 7.99 -27.20 -34.29
N ALA A 58 6.71 -26.86 -34.10
CA ALA A 58 6.31 -25.51 -33.69
C ALA A 58 6.82 -25.13 -32.30
N THR A 59 6.79 -26.07 -31.34
CA THR A 59 7.29 -25.88 -29.98
C THR A 59 8.79 -25.62 -29.97
N LEU A 60 9.56 -26.48 -30.63
CA LEU A 60 11.03 -26.36 -30.74
C LEU A 60 11.43 -25.08 -31.45
N TYR A 61 10.74 -24.71 -32.53
CA TYR A 61 10.99 -23.45 -33.23
C TYR A 61 10.75 -22.24 -32.30
N CYS A 62 9.62 -22.20 -31.60
CA CYS A 62 9.31 -21.09 -30.68
C CYS A 62 10.35 -20.96 -29.56
N GLN A 63 10.82 -22.08 -29.01
CA GLN A 63 11.86 -22.11 -27.98
C GLN A 63 13.20 -21.58 -28.52
N ALA A 64 13.67 -22.12 -29.65
CA ALA A 64 14.93 -21.71 -30.26
C ALA A 64 14.89 -20.26 -30.73
N PHE A 65 13.75 -19.79 -31.25
CA PHE A 65 13.51 -18.41 -31.62
C PHE A 65 13.65 -17.47 -30.41
N CYS A 66 12.97 -17.77 -29.30
CA CYS A 66 13.08 -16.98 -28.08
C CYS A 66 14.50 -16.97 -27.52
N GLN A 67 15.17 -18.12 -27.49
CA GLN A 67 16.56 -18.21 -27.02
C GLN A 67 17.51 -17.36 -27.86
N THR A 68 17.42 -17.48 -29.18
CA THR A 68 18.22 -16.68 -30.12
C THR A 68 17.95 -15.19 -29.90
N LEU A 69 16.68 -14.78 -29.82
CA LEU A 69 16.35 -13.37 -29.64
C LEU A 69 16.87 -12.81 -28.32
N VAL A 70 16.82 -13.58 -27.23
CA VAL A 70 17.35 -13.15 -25.92
C VAL A 70 18.87 -13.01 -25.96
N GLU A 71 19.57 -13.95 -26.60
CA GLU A 71 21.03 -13.90 -26.78
C GLU A 71 21.46 -12.61 -27.49
N TYR A 72 20.87 -12.33 -28.66
CA TYR A 72 21.25 -11.14 -29.42
C TYR A 72 20.71 -9.84 -28.80
N ALA A 73 19.47 -9.81 -28.28
CA ALA A 73 18.98 -8.61 -27.61
C ALA A 73 19.77 -8.27 -26.34
N GLY A 74 20.36 -9.28 -25.68
CA GLY A 74 21.23 -9.12 -24.52
C GLY A 74 22.56 -8.40 -24.82
N CYS A 75 22.97 -8.31 -26.09
CA CYS A 75 24.18 -7.58 -26.49
C CYS A 75 24.09 -6.06 -26.30
N TRP A 76 22.88 -5.52 -26.08
CA TRP A 76 22.66 -4.08 -25.90
C TRP A 76 21.92 -3.79 -24.60
N ARG A 77 22.48 -2.87 -23.80
CA ARG A 77 21.80 -2.31 -22.63
C ARG A 77 20.80 -1.25 -23.10
N VAL A 78 19.52 -1.45 -22.79
CA VAL A 78 18.42 -0.51 -23.12
C VAL A 78 18.71 0.90 -22.59
N GLU A 79 19.38 1.01 -21.45
CA GLU A 79 19.70 2.29 -20.80
C GLU A 79 20.84 3.06 -21.48
N GLU A 80 21.75 2.36 -22.18
CA GLU A 80 22.94 2.96 -22.77
C GLU A 80 22.78 3.21 -24.27
N ASN A 81 22.25 2.23 -25.02
CA ASN A 81 22.07 2.35 -26.46
C ASN A 81 20.86 1.51 -26.95
N PRO A 82 19.63 2.03 -26.84
CA PRO A 82 18.42 1.27 -27.16
C PRO A 82 18.09 1.24 -28.67
N LEU A 83 18.70 2.10 -29.50
CA LEU A 83 18.34 2.23 -30.91
C LEU A 83 18.58 0.96 -31.74
N PRO A 84 19.70 0.23 -31.60
CA PRO A 84 19.91 -1.03 -32.32
C PRO A 84 18.85 -2.09 -32.03
N LEU A 85 18.25 -2.06 -30.83
CA LEU A 85 17.22 -3.03 -30.44
C LEU A 85 15.94 -2.87 -31.27
N VAL A 86 15.69 -1.70 -31.86
CA VAL A 86 14.57 -1.49 -32.80
C VAL A 86 14.77 -2.37 -34.04
N GLU A 87 15.99 -2.41 -34.58
CA GLU A 87 16.30 -3.25 -35.75
C GLU A 87 16.28 -4.75 -35.40
N VAL A 88 16.75 -5.10 -34.20
CA VAL A 88 16.68 -6.48 -33.67
C VAL A 88 15.24 -6.97 -33.60
N TYR A 89 14.35 -6.20 -32.95
CA TYR A 89 12.94 -6.57 -32.83
C TYR A 89 12.20 -6.52 -34.17
N ALA A 90 12.50 -5.56 -35.04
CA ALA A 90 11.96 -5.52 -36.41
C ALA A 90 12.34 -6.78 -37.20
N THR A 91 13.61 -7.20 -37.12
CA THR A 91 14.12 -8.40 -37.79
C THR A 91 13.48 -9.66 -37.25
N ALA A 92 13.40 -9.79 -35.92
CA ALA A 92 12.78 -10.93 -35.25
C ALA A 92 11.28 -11.04 -35.60
N LEU A 93 10.56 -9.92 -35.58
CA LEU A 93 9.13 -9.86 -35.89
C LEU A 93 8.84 -10.31 -37.32
N LEU A 94 9.60 -9.78 -38.29
CA LEU A 94 9.46 -10.16 -39.70
C LEU A 94 9.80 -11.64 -39.93
N SER A 95 10.88 -12.13 -39.33
CA SER A 95 11.28 -13.54 -39.45
C SER A 95 10.21 -14.47 -38.87
N TYR A 96 9.67 -14.14 -37.69
CA TYR A 96 8.59 -14.91 -37.09
C TYR A 96 7.32 -14.90 -37.95
N ALA A 97 6.94 -13.74 -38.49
CA ALA A 97 5.79 -13.62 -39.38
C ALA A 97 5.94 -14.48 -40.65
N GLN A 98 7.14 -14.57 -41.23
CA GLN A 98 7.42 -15.44 -42.36
C GLN A 98 7.38 -16.94 -41.99
N ALA A 99 7.91 -17.31 -40.82
CA ALA A 99 7.88 -18.69 -40.36
C ALA A 99 6.46 -19.14 -39.96
N SER A 100 5.59 -18.21 -39.57
CA SER A 100 4.24 -18.51 -39.08
C SER A 100 3.36 -19.28 -40.06
N THR A 101 3.63 -19.23 -41.36
CA THR A 101 2.89 -20.01 -42.38
C THR A 101 3.13 -21.52 -42.27
N PHE A 102 4.19 -21.93 -41.57
CA PHE A 102 4.57 -23.33 -41.36
C PHE A 102 4.29 -23.81 -39.93
N LEU A 103 3.84 -22.91 -39.05
CA LEU A 103 3.58 -23.22 -37.64
C LEU A 103 2.14 -23.69 -37.43
N SER A 104 1.97 -24.71 -36.58
CA SER A 104 0.64 -25.20 -36.22
C SER A 104 -0.04 -24.26 -35.22
N THR A 105 -1.22 -23.76 -35.55
CA THR A 105 -2.03 -22.90 -34.67
C THR A 105 -2.56 -23.61 -33.42
N HIS A 106 -2.45 -24.94 -33.36
CA HIS A 106 -2.76 -25.73 -32.17
C HIS A 106 -1.68 -25.66 -31.08
N CYS A 107 -0.50 -25.10 -31.39
CA CYS A 107 0.55 -24.85 -30.41
C CYS A 107 0.31 -23.49 -29.73
N GLU A 108 0.14 -23.48 -28.41
CA GLU A 108 -0.09 -22.26 -27.63
C GLU A 108 1.05 -21.24 -27.79
N ASN A 109 2.30 -21.73 -27.91
CA ASN A 109 3.48 -20.89 -28.12
C ASN A 109 3.40 -20.05 -29.39
N VAL A 110 2.69 -20.53 -30.42
CA VAL A 110 2.61 -19.84 -31.72
C VAL A 110 1.90 -18.49 -31.61
N SER A 111 0.93 -18.40 -30.69
CA SER A 111 0.24 -17.15 -30.34
C SER A 111 0.96 -16.35 -29.26
N LEU A 112 1.60 -17.04 -28.30
CA LEU A 112 2.23 -16.42 -27.14
C LEU A 112 3.53 -15.68 -27.49
N VAL A 113 4.38 -16.25 -28.36
CA VAL A 113 5.63 -15.61 -28.79
C VAL A 113 5.41 -14.22 -29.42
N PRO A 114 4.54 -14.04 -30.44
CA PRO A 114 4.31 -12.73 -31.04
C PRO A 114 3.65 -11.75 -30.05
N GLU A 115 2.85 -12.23 -29.10
CA GLU A 115 2.32 -11.41 -28.00
C GLU A 115 3.43 -10.85 -27.12
N ARG A 116 4.31 -11.72 -26.59
CA ARG A 116 5.44 -11.31 -25.74
C ARG A 116 6.44 -10.44 -26.50
N LEU A 117 6.61 -10.69 -27.80
CA LEU A 117 7.47 -9.91 -28.68
C LEU A 117 6.89 -8.51 -28.86
N SER A 118 5.59 -8.44 -29.12
CA SER A 118 4.84 -7.19 -29.23
C SER A 118 4.99 -6.32 -27.98
N LEU A 119 4.78 -6.90 -26.80
CA LEU A 119 4.91 -6.20 -25.53
C LEU A 119 6.36 -5.74 -25.26
N SER A 120 7.36 -6.60 -25.54
CA SER A 120 8.77 -6.24 -25.35
C SER A 120 9.20 -5.12 -26.30
N TYR A 121 8.69 -5.12 -27.53
CA TYR A 121 8.96 -4.06 -28.49
C TYR A 121 8.28 -2.74 -28.06
N LEU A 122 7.03 -2.78 -27.60
CA LEU A 122 6.36 -1.59 -27.03
C LEU A 122 7.12 -1.01 -25.84
N GLU A 123 7.61 -1.85 -24.93
CA GLU A 123 8.42 -1.45 -23.78
C GLU A 123 9.70 -0.73 -24.21
N LEU A 124 10.39 -1.26 -25.23
CA LEU A 124 11.55 -0.60 -25.83
C LEU A 124 11.17 0.75 -26.44
N LEU A 125 10.12 0.78 -27.28
CA LEU A 125 9.69 1.99 -27.98
C LEU A 125 9.36 3.11 -27.00
N LEU A 126 8.68 2.82 -25.90
CA LEU A 126 8.40 3.78 -24.84
C LEU A 126 9.67 4.33 -24.19
N SER A 127 10.73 3.52 -24.13
CA SER A 127 12.03 3.88 -23.51
C SER A 127 13.00 4.56 -24.48
N LEU A 128 12.63 4.78 -25.74
CA LEU A 128 13.47 5.47 -26.70
C LEU A 128 13.59 6.97 -26.38
N PRO A 129 14.73 7.61 -26.71
CA PRO A 129 14.87 9.05 -26.58
C PRO A 129 13.90 9.79 -27.52
N ASP A 130 13.57 11.05 -27.20
CA ASP A 130 12.61 11.88 -27.95
C ASP A 130 12.95 11.99 -29.45
N ASN A 131 14.24 11.96 -29.81
CA ASN A 131 14.73 12.12 -31.18
C ASN A 131 15.09 10.76 -31.82
N VAL A 132 14.09 9.94 -32.10
CA VAL A 132 14.28 8.71 -32.87
C VAL A 132 14.56 9.08 -34.35
N PRO A 133 15.65 8.55 -34.96
CA PRO A 133 15.93 8.76 -36.37
C PRO A 133 14.75 8.32 -37.26
N GLU A 134 14.37 9.16 -38.23
CA GLU A 134 13.24 8.88 -39.12
C GLU A 134 13.39 7.55 -39.87
N SER A 135 14.61 7.19 -40.25
CA SER A 135 14.92 5.91 -40.91
C SER A 135 14.58 4.69 -40.04
N LEU A 136 14.83 4.78 -38.72
CA LEU A 136 14.48 3.71 -37.78
C LEU A 136 12.98 3.63 -37.55
N TRP A 137 12.30 4.78 -37.50
CA TRP A 137 10.83 4.79 -37.40
C TRP A 137 10.17 4.22 -38.65
N GLN A 138 10.66 4.58 -39.84
CA GLN A 138 10.17 4.01 -41.10
C GLN A 138 10.42 2.50 -41.18
N LEU A 139 11.56 2.01 -40.70
CA LEU A 139 11.84 0.58 -40.58
C LEU A 139 10.83 -0.10 -39.65
N PHE A 140 10.59 0.48 -38.48
CA PHE A 140 9.56 0.00 -37.54
C PHE A 140 8.19 -0.10 -38.23
N GLN A 141 7.73 0.97 -38.87
CA GLN A 141 6.44 1.01 -39.56
C GLN A 141 6.34 -0.07 -40.64
N ALA A 142 7.33 -0.15 -41.53
CA ALA A 142 7.35 -1.15 -42.60
C ALA A 142 7.38 -2.58 -42.06
N SER A 143 8.16 -2.83 -41.00
CA SER A 143 8.28 -4.15 -40.38
C SER A 143 6.98 -4.60 -39.73
N VAL A 144 6.31 -3.72 -38.97
CA VAL A 144 5.05 -4.03 -38.29
C VAL A 144 3.92 -4.23 -39.29
N GLN A 145 3.78 -3.37 -40.31
CA GLN A 145 2.72 -3.52 -41.31
C GLN A 145 2.86 -4.86 -42.06
N SER A 146 4.08 -5.18 -42.49
CA SER A 146 4.34 -6.44 -43.20
C SER A 146 4.09 -7.67 -42.31
N ALA A 147 4.52 -7.62 -41.05
CA ALA A 147 4.28 -8.70 -40.09
C ALA A 147 2.81 -8.85 -39.73
N TYR A 148 2.09 -7.74 -39.54
CA TYR A 148 0.66 -7.73 -39.23
C TYR A 148 -0.15 -8.46 -40.29
N ASP A 149 0.06 -8.11 -41.57
CA ASP A 149 -0.65 -8.73 -42.69
C ASP A 149 -0.39 -10.24 -42.82
N LEU A 150 0.84 -10.69 -42.54
CA LEU A 150 1.21 -12.10 -42.59
C LEU A 150 0.62 -12.89 -41.40
N LEU A 151 0.76 -12.36 -40.19
CA LEU A 151 0.26 -13.00 -38.97
C LEU A 151 -1.28 -13.07 -38.98
N GLN A 152 -1.96 -12.01 -39.42
CA GLN A 152 -3.42 -11.98 -39.51
C GLN A 152 -3.97 -13.03 -40.48
N LYS A 153 -3.29 -13.25 -41.63
CA LYS A 153 -3.66 -14.32 -42.57
C LYS A 153 -3.57 -15.73 -41.95
N ASN A 154 -2.70 -15.90 -40.96
CA ASN A 154 -2.51 -17.15 -40.23
C ASN A 154 -3.34 -17.22 -38.93
N GLY A 155 -4.24 -16.26 -38.70
CA GLY A 155 -5.12 -16.21 -37.52
C GLY A 155 -4.48 -15.68 -36.24
N ILE A 156 -3.27 -15.11 -36.32
CA ILE A 156 -2.54 -14.53 -35.18
C ILE A 156 -2.84 -13.02 -35.13
N VAL A 157 -3.51 -12.56 -34.07
CA VAL A 157 -4.04 -11.19 -33.91
C VAL A 157 -3.28 -10.33 -32.90
N GLN A 158 -2.29 -10.89 -32.21
CA GLN A 158 -1.59 -10.31 -31.07
C GLN A 158 -0.73 -9.07 -31.40
N LEU A 159 -0.58 -8.72 -32.68
CA LEU A 159 0.19 -7.56 -33.14
C LEU A 159 -0.66 -6.28 -33.29
N HIS A 160 -1.94 -6.29 -32.91
CA HIS A 160 -2.84 -5.15 -33.10
C HIS A 160 -2.34 -3.85 -32.46
N MET A 161 -1.84 -3.89 -31.21
CA MET A 161 -1.34 -2.69 -30.52
C MET A 161 -0.15 -2.03 -31.25
N LEU A 162 0.83 -2.84 -31.67
CA LEU A 162 1.96 -2.34 -32.46
C LEU A 162 1.49 -1.79 -33.82
N SER A 163 0.53 -2.45 -34.46
CA SER A 163 -0.06 -1.97 -35.72
C SER A 163 -0.72 -0.61 -35.55
N CYS A 164 -1.50 -0.40 -34.48
CA CYS A 164 -2.06 0.91 -34.13
C CYS A 164 -0.96 1.95 -33.94
N LEU A 165 0.07 1.66 -33.14
CA LEU A 165 1.18 2.58 -32.88
C LEU A 165 1.98 2.93 -34.13
N SER A 166 2.15 1.98 -35.05
CA SER A 166 2.89 2.18 -36.30
C SER A 166 2.24 3.18 -37.26
N ARG A 167 0.95 3.51 -37.07
CA ARG A 167 0.26 4.54 -37.86
C ARG A 167 0.64 5.96 -37.45
N GLU A 168 1.22 6.12 -36.27
CA GLU A 168 1.66 7.41 -35.74
C GLU A 168 3.11 7.72 -36.17
N THR A 169 3.50 8.98 -36.05
CA THR A 169 4.87 9.46 -36.36
C THR A 169 5.83 9.34 -35.19
N GLY A 170 5.38 8.81 -34.06
CA GLY A 170 6.17 8.62 -32.86
C GLY A 170 5.33 8.10 -31.72
N VAL A 171 5.99 7.52 -30.72
CA VAL A 171 5.31 6.84 -29.61
C VAL A 171 4.40 7.79 -28.84
N TRP A 172 4.80 9.04 -28.65
CA TRP A 172 4.03 10.04 -27.90
C TRP A 172 3.34 11.07 -28.80
N ASN A 173 3.43 10.96 -30.13
CA ASN A 173 3.04 12.05 -31.05
C ASN A 173 1.55 12.15 -31.36
N ASN A 174 0.72 11.22 -30.87
CA ASN A 174 -0.72 11.30 -31.07
C ASN A 174 -1.28 12.60 -30.46
N ARG A 175 -2.03 13.36 -31.25
CA ARG A 175 -2.53 14.68 -30.85
C ARG A 175 -3.48 14.63 -29.65
N THR A 176 -4.36 13.64 -29.58
CA THR A 176 -5.29 13.48 -28.45
C THR A 176 -4.52 13.15 -27.17
N LEU A 177 -3.52 12.27 -27.25
CA LEU A 177 -2.62 11.97 -26.14
C LEU A 177 -1.90 13.23 -25.65
N GLN A 178 -1.29 14.01 -26.55
CA GLN A 178 -0.58 15.25 -26.17
C GLN A 178 -1.50 16.27 -25.49
N ASN A 179 -2.74 16.41 -25.95
CA ASN A 179 -3.73 17.27 -25.31
C ASN A 179 -4.05 16.79 -23.88
N ILE A 180 -4.25 15.49 -23.67
CA ILE A 180 -4.48 14.89 -22.34
C ILE A 180 -3.27 15.17 -21.43
N LEU A 181 -2.06 14.90 -21.90
CA LEU A 181 -0.82 15.07 -21.10
C LEU A 181 -0.51 16.54 -20.78
N SER A 182 -1.00 17.47 -21.60
CA SER A 182 -0.84 18.93 -21.41
C SER A 182 -1.96 19.55 -20.57
N ASN A 183 -2.92 18.74 -20.10
CA ASN A 183 -4.12 19.19 -19.40
C ASN A 183 -4.98 20.17 -20.22
N GLU A 184 -4.90 20.08 -21.55
CA GLU A 184 -5.80 20.81 -22.45
C GLU A 184 -7.08 20.01 -22.56
N ALA A 185 -8.25 20.59 -22.22
CA ALA A 185 -9.53 19.90 -22.22
C ALA A 185 -9.88 19.38 -23.64
N PRO A 186 -9.63 18.10 -23.96
CA PRO A 186 -9.90 17.58 -25.29
C PRO A 186 -11.38 17.24 -25.39
N ASP A 187 -11.87 17.18 -26.62
CA ASP A 187 -13.21 16.69 -26.90
C ASP A 187 -13.37 15.24 -26.40
N THR A 188 -14.36 15.00 -25.53
CA THR A 188 -14.57 13.72 -24.84
C THR A 188 -14.71 12.55 -25.82
N GLU A 189 -15.38 12.76 -26.96
CA GLU A 189 -15.56 11.72 -27.98
C GLU A 189 -14.22 11.31 -28.64
N LYS A 190 -13.33 12.28 -28.86
CA LYS A 190 -11.97 12.02 -29.38
C LYS A 190 -11.11 11.27 -28.38
N VAL A 191 -11.24 11.61 -27.10
CA VAL A 191 -10.56 10.87 -26.01
C VAL A 191 -11.04 9.43 -26.00
N HIS A 192 -12.36 9.19 -26.02
CA HIS A 192 -12.92 7.84 -26.01
C HIS A 192 -12.47 7.01 -27.21
N THR A 193 -12.48 7.60 -28.41
CA THR A 193 -12.02 6.94 -29.63
C THR A 193 -10.53 6.57 -29.54
N PHE A 194 -9.70 7.47 -28.99
CA PHE A 194 -8.29 7.21 -28.76
C PHE A 194 -8.06 6.08 -27.75
N LEU A 195 -8.76 6.11 -26.61
CA LEU A 195 -8.64 5.09 -25.56
C LEU A 195 -9.08 3.71 -26.07
N ALA A 196 -10.18 3.63 -26.83
CA ALA A 196 -10.65 2.41 -27.46
C ALA A 196 -9.64 1.84 -28.48
N LEU A 197 -8.95 2.71 -29.23
CA LEU A 197 -7.98 2.31 -30.24
C LEU A 197 -6.66 1.77 -29.64
N GLU A 198 -6.12 2.43 -28.60
CA GLU A 198 -4.88 1.97 -27.96
C GLU A 198 -5.13 0.75 -27.04
N GLY A 199 -6.28 0.72 -26.38
CA GLY A 199 -6.62 -0.32 -25.43
C GLY A 199 -5.86 -0.24 -24.09
N PRO A 200 -6.29 -1.01 -23.09
CA PRO A 200 -5.85 -0.85 -21.71
C PRO A 200 -4.35 -1.17 -21.50
N ILE A 201 -3.82 -2.17 -22.19
CA ILE A 201 -2.44 -2.65 -22.00
C ILE A 201 -1.42 -1.56 -22.37
N LEU A 202 -1.55 -0.94 -23.55
CA LEU A 202 -0.63 0.11 -23.99
C LEU A 202 -0.74 1.35 -23.10
N LEU A 203 -1.95 1.73 -22.72
CA LEU A 203 -2.19 2.88 -21.83
C LEU A 203 -1.58 2.66 -20.45
N GLU A 204 -1.71 1.46 -19.88
CA GLU A 204 -1.05 1.08 -18.64
C GLU A 204 0.47 1.19 -18.75
N MET A 205 1.06 0.64 -19.82
CA MET A 205 2.51 0.73 -20.06
C MET A 205 2.97 2.19 -20.16
N ARG A 206 2.21 3.07 -20.84
CA ARG A 206 2.49 4.51 -20.89
C ARG A 206 2.47 5.16 -19.52
N ILE A 207 1.44 4.87 -18.71
CA ILE A 207 1.33 5.45 -17.36
C ILE A 207 2.49 4.97 -16.48
N LYS A 208 2.83 3.67 -16.50
CA LYS A 208 3.98 3.10 -15.77
C LYS A 208 5.28 3.76 -16.22
N HIS A 209 5.47 3.96 -17.52
CA HIS A 209 6.63 4.66 -18.06
C HIS A 209 6.71 6.12 -17.57
N LEU A 210 5.61 6.88 -17.63
CA LEU A 210 5.58 8.26 -17.12
C LEU A 210 5.90 8.34 -15.61
N ILE A 211 5.47 7.36 -14.81
CA ILE A 211 5.81 7.26 -13.39
C ILE A 211 7.31 7.00 -13.22
N LYS A 212 7.89 6.09 -14.01
CA LYS A 212 9.33 5.76 -14.01
C LYS A 212 10.18 6.99 -14.34
N GLU A 213 9.79 7.78 -15.34
CA GLU A 213 10.45 9.04 -15.75
C GLU A 213 10.13 10.23 -14.83
N ASN A 214 9.51 10.00 -13.68
CA ASN A 214 9.13 11.01 -12.70
C ASN A 214 8.17 12.11 -13.25
N GLN A 215 7.46 11.84 -14.36
CA GLN A 215 6.44 12.71 -14.96
C GLN A 215 5.05 12.45 -14.35
N ARG A 216 4.97 12.42 -13.01
CA ARG A 216 3.77 11.98 -12.27
C ARG A 216 2.50 12.79 -12.56
N SER A 217 2.63 14.08 -12.85
CA SER A 217 1.47 14.92 -13.21
C SER A 217 0.82 14.45 -14.52
N LYS A 218 1.64 14.10 -15.52
CA LYS A 218 1.15 13.56 -16.80
C LYS A 218 0.56 12.17 -16.63
N ALA A 219 1.21 11.33 -15.81
CA ALA A 219 0.69 10.00 -15.47
C ALA A 219 -0.70 10.09 -14.83
N ALA A 220 -0.90 11.02 -13.90
CA ALA A 220 -2.20 11.26 -13.27
C ALA A 220 -3.28 11.67 -14.30
N LEU A 221 -2.97 12.57 -15.24
CA LEU A 221 -3.93 12.99 -16.27
C LEU A 221 -4.36 11.84 -17.18
N LEU A 222 -3.40 11.04 -17.65
CA LEU A 222 -3.69 9.89 -18.50
C LEU A 222 -4.47 8.80 -17.75
N ALA A 223 -4.04 8.47 -16.52
CA ALA A 223 -4.74 7.50 -15.68
C ALA A 223 -6.16 7.94 -15.32
N LYS A 224 -6.38 9.25 -15.10
CA LYS A 224 -7.71 9.81 -14.88
C LYS A 224 -8.62 9.56 -16.09
N ALA A 225 -8.17 9.94 -17.29
CA ALA A 225 -8.92 9.73 -18.52
C ALA A 225 -9.26 8.25 -18.74
N CYS A 226 -8.33 7.33 -18.45
CA CYS A 226 -8.57 5.89 -18.52
C CYS A 226 -9.58 5.41 -17.47
N SER A 227 -9.53 5.94 -16.24
CA SER A 227 -10.46 5.55 -15.17
C SER A 227 -11.90 6.01 -15.39
N GLU A 228 -12.09 7.10 -16.13
CA GLU A 228 -13.40 7.67 -16.48
C GLU A 228 -14.02 7.01 -17.72
N PHE A 229 -13.23 6.25 -18.49
CA PHE A 229 -13.69 5.58 -19.70
C PHE A 229 -14.48 4.31 -19.40
N LEU A 230 -15.73 4.24 -19.87
CA LEU A 230 -16.68 3.23 -19.41
C LEU A 230 -16.43 1.82 -19.96
N GLU A 231 -15.76 1.69 -21.09
CA GLU A 231 -15.56 0.44 -21.83
C GLU A 231 -14.42 -0.43 -21.29
N PHE A 232 -13.53 0.14 -20.47
CA PHE A 232 -12.50 -0.66 -19.81
C PHE A 232 -13.09 -1.50 -18.68
N GLU A 233 -12.89 -2.82 -18.81
CA GLU A 233 -13.03 -3.76 -17.71
C GLU A 233 -11.92 -3.45 -16.67
N GLY A 234 -12.22 -3.55 -15.37
CA GLY A 234 -11.21 -3.31 -14.33
C GLY A 234 -10.86 -1.83 -14.06
N LYS A 235 -11.81 -0.90 -14.19
CA LYS A 235 -11.65 0.55 -13.88
C LYS A 235 -10.93 0.84 -12.56
N GLY A 236 -11.06 -0.06 -11.58
CA GLY A 236 -10.34 0.00 -10.30
C GLY A 236 -8.83 0.12 -10.47
N HIS A 237 -8.24 -0.57 -11.45
CA HIS A 237 -6.79 -0.52 -11.70
C HIS A 237 -6.34 0.86 -12.20
N PHE A 238 -7.00 1.44 -13.22
CA PHE A 238 -6.68 2.80 -13.66
C PHE A 238 -6.98 3.84 -12.58
N LYS A 239 -8.04 3.64 -11.79
CA LYS A 239 -8.34 4.51 -10.65
C LYS A 239 -7.23 4.45 -9.59
N GLN A 240 -6.70 3.26 -9.29
CA GLN A 240 -5.55 3.05 -8.40
C GLN A 240 -4.31 3.80 -8.92
N MET A 241 -3.95 3.60 -10.21
CA MET A 241 -2.82 4.32 -10.82
C MET A 241 -2.99 5.84 -10.79
N TYR A 242 -4.22 6.33 -11.02
CA TYR A 242 -4.55 7.74 -10.93
C TYR A 242 -4.33 8.27 -9.52
N LEU A 243 -4.87 7.61 -8.50
CA LEU A 243 -4.78 8.08 -7.12
C LEU A 243 -3.35 8.05 -6.59
N VAL A 244 -2.57 6.99 -6.89
CA VAL A 244 -1.14 6.92 -6.52
C VAL A 244 -0.36 8.08 -7.15
N SER A 245 -0.58 8.33 -8.44
CA SER A 245 0.07 9.43 -9.15
C SER A 245 -0.34 10.79 -8.57
N LEU A 246 -1.63 10.97 -8.27
CA LEU A 246 -2.19 12.19 -7.70
C LEU A 246 -1.62 12.49 -6.31
N CYS A 247 -1.49 11.48 -5.44
CA CYS A 247 -0.93 11.65 -4.09
C CYS A 247 0.49 12.24 -4.09
N SER A 248 1.24 12.05 -5.17
CA SER A 248 2.62 12.53 -5.30
C SER A 248 2.73 13.97 -5.81
N VAL A 249 1.66 14.55 -6.36
CA VAL A 249 1.71 15.84 -7.08
C VAL A 249 0.66 16.85 -6.64
N ALA A 250 -0.47 16.39 -6.11
CA ALA A 250 -1.59 17.26 -5.76
C ALA A 250 -1.40 17.94 -4.41
N GLU A 251 -1.89 19.17 -4.31
CA GLU A 251 -2.08 19.83 -3.02
C GLU A 251 -3.12 19.09 -2.18
N GLN A 252 -3.07 19.27 -0.85
CA GLN A 252 -3.89 18.53 0.09
C GLN A 252 -5.40 18.66 -0.20
N LYS A 253 -5.90 19.86 -0.55
CA LYS A 253 -7.34 20.08 -0.76
C LYS A 253 -7.93 19.30 -1.96
N PRO A 254 -7.42 19.45 -3.19
CA PRO A 254 -7.94 18.68 -4.34
C PRO A 254 -7.72 17.18 -4.19
N LEU A 255 -6.62 16.76 -3.53
CA LEU A 255 -6.39 15.35 -3.22
C LEU A 255 -7.51 14.78 -2.33
N MET A 256 -7.87 15.51 -1.28
CA MET A 256 -8.90 15.09 -0.33
C MET A 256 -10.28 14.99 -0.99
N GLU A 257 -10.61 15.89 -1.91
CA GLU A 257 -11.86 15.83 -2.67
C GLU A 257 -11.92 14.57 -3.54
N GLU A 258 -10.82 14.17 -4.18
CA GLU A 258 -10.77 12.94 -4.98
C GLU A 258 -10.78 11.67 -4.13
N ILE A 259 -10.04 11.65 -3.02
CA ILE A 259 -9.97 10.53 -2.07
C ILE A 259 -11.34 10.27 -1.45
N SER A 260 -12.09 11.31 -1.09
CA SER A 260 -13.44 11.17 -0.49
C SER A 260 -14.50 10.56 -1.42
N LYS A 261 -14.21 10.42 -2.72
CA LYS A 261 -15.13 9.81 -3.70
C LYS A 261 -15.03 8.28 -3.74
N VAL A 262 -14.06 7.69 -3.05
CA VAL A 262 -13.76 6.25 -3.10
C VAL A 262 -14.17 5.61 -1.78
N ASP A 263 -14.89 4.49 -1.84
CA ASP A 263 -15.26 3.74 -0.63
C ASP A 263 -13.99 3.16 0.05
N CYS A 264 -13.99 3.13 1.37
CA CYS A 264 -12.82 2.66 2.12
C CYS A 264 -12.48 1.18 1.85
N ARG A 265 -13.45 0.33 1.48
CA ARG A 265 -13.15 -1.07 1.11
C ARG A 265 -12.43 -1.15 -0.21
N ASP A 266 -12.90 -0.42 -1.21
CA ASP A 266 -12.24 -0.33 -2.52
C ASP A 266 -10.83 0.25 -2.36
N ALA A 267 -10.67 1.25 -1.47
CA ALA A 267 -9.36 1.79 -1.12
C ALA A 267 -8.42 0.73 -0.53
N LEU A 268 -8.90 -0.08 0.43
CA LEU A 268 -8.11 -1.17 1.00
C LEU A 268 -7.73 -2.22 -0.06
N GLU A 269 -8.64 -2.57 -0.97
CA GLU A 269 -8.34 -3.46 -2.09
C GLU A 269 -7.23 -2.88 -2.99
N MET A 270 -7.32 -1.60 -3.36
CA MET A 270 -6.29 -0.92 -4.15
C MET A 270 -4.92 -0.92 -3.44
N ILE A 271 -4.89 -0.69 -2.12
CA ILE A 271 -3.64 -0.69 -1.34
C ILE A 271 -3.06 -2.12 -1.27
N CYS A 272 -3.90 -3.13 -1.07
CA CYS A 272 -3.49 -4.54 -1.07
C CYS A 272 -2.92 -4.97 -2.43
N ASN A 273 -3.54 -4.52 -3.53
CA ASN A 273 -3.05 -4.81 -4.88
C ASN A 273 -1.64 -4.24 -5.08
N LEU A 274 -1.41 -2.97 -4.71
CA LEU A 274 -0.08 -2.33 -4.79
C LEU A 274 0.96 -3.08 -3.96
N GLU A 275 0.61 -3.50 -2.74
CA GLU A 275 1.50 -4.30 -1.92
C GLU A 275 1.84 -5.64 -2.58
N SER A 276 0.84 -6.33 -3.13
CA SER A 276 1.02 -7.63 -3.80
C SER A 276 1.88 -7.55 -5.07
N GLU A 277 1.84 -6.40 -5.75
CA GLU A 277 2.69 -6.07 -6.90
C GLU A 277 4.11 -5.67 -6.50
N GLY A 278 4.39 -5.49 -5.20
CA GLY A 278 5.69 -5.07 -4.67
C GLY A 278 5.91 -3.56 -4.63
N ASP A 279 4.90 -2.74 -4.96
CA ASP A 279 4.97 -1.28 -4.84
C ASP A 279 4.61 -0.81 -3.41
N GLU A 280 5.47 -1.13 -2.45
CA GLU A 280 5.26 -0.77 -1.03
C GLU A 280 5.19 0.75 -0.84
N LYS A 281 5.94 1.53 -1.63
CA LYS A 281 5.95 3.00 -1.55
C LYS A 281 4.62 3.58 -2.05
N GLY A 282 4.11 3.09 -3.17
CA GLY A 282 2.79 3.45 -3.69
C GLY A 282 1.68 3.08 -2.72
N ALA A 283 1.72 1.84 -2.20
CA ALA A 283 0.76 1.36 -1.20
C ALA A 283 0.74 2.25 0.06
N PHE A 284 1.91 2.55 0.62
CA PHE A 284 2.02 3.42 1.80
C PHE A 284 1.55 4.86 1.53
N THR A 285 1.89 5.41 0.36
CA THR A 285 1.49 6.77 -0.04
C THR A 285 -0.04 6.86 -0.15
N LEU A 286 -0.66 5.90 -0.84
CA LEU A 286 -2.12 5.84 -0.99
C LEU A 286 -2.81 5.62 0.37
N CYS A 287 -2.32 4.67 1.16
CA CYS A 287 -2.84 4.39 2.50
C CYS A 287 -2.75 5.61 3.43
N SER A 288 -1.65 6.36 3.37
CA SER A 288 -1.47 7.60 4.12
C SER A 288 -2.46 8.69 3.71
N ALA A 289 -2.77 8.81 2.41
CA ALA A 289 -3.75 9.77 1.90
C ALA A 289 -5.17 9.44 2.38
N PHE A 290 -5.60 8.18 2.27
CA PHE A 290 -6.89 7.73 2.80
C PHE A 290 -6.99 7.90 4.31
N LEU A 291 -5.95 7.51 5.05
CA LEU A 291 -5.96 7.65 6.51
C LEU A 291 -6.02 9.12 6.91
N THR A 292 -5.22 9.98 6.28
CA THR A 292 -5.29 11.44 6.47
C THR A 292 -6.71 11.96 6.24
N CYS A 293 -7.38 11.47 5.19
CA CYS A 293 -8.76 11.84 4.88
C CYS A 293 -9.72 11.47 6.01
N GLN A 294 -9.69 10.22 6.47
CA GLN A 294 -10.54 9.75 7.55
C GLN A 294 -10.30 10.50 8.87
N LEU A 295 -9.03 10.77 9.21
CA LEU A 295 -8.68 11.51 10.43
C LEU A 295 -9.27 12.92 10.43
N LEU A 296 -9.18 13.62 9.30
CA LEU A 296 -9.67 14.99 9.13
C LEU A 296 -11.19 15.06 9.03
N GLN A 297 -11.85 14.03 8.49
CA GLN A 297 -13.31 13.96 8.38
C GLN A 297 -13.98 13.29 9.58
N ALA A 298 -13.20 12.77 10.52
CA ALA A 298 -13.68 12.03 11.70
C ALA A 298 -14.44 10.74 11.36
N GLU A 299 -14.18 10.14 10.19
CA GLU A 299 -14.81 8.90 9.75
C GLU A 299 -14.19 7.68 10.43
N THR A 300 -15.01 6.75 10.92
CA THR A 300 -14.53 5.56 11.64
C THR A 300 -14.75 4.26 10.86
N TYR A 301 -15.38 4.32 9.69
CA TYR A 301 -15.64 3.14 8.87
C TYR A 301 -14.32 2.57 8.31
N CYS A 302 -14.03 1.30 8.58
CA CYS A 302 -12.77 0.64 8.24
C CYS A 302 -11.49 1.32 8.78
N ALA A 303 -11.62 2.25 9.72
CA ALA A 303 -10.49 3.04 10.22
C ALA A 303 -9.46 2.20 10.98
N TRP A 304 -9.88 1.11 11.64
CA TRP A 304 -8.95 0.18 12.30
C TRP A 304 -8.10 -0.57 11.26
N GLU A 305 -8.74 -1.18 10.27
CA GLU A 305 -8.09 -1.93 9.20
C GLU A 305 -7.09 -1.04 8.45
N LEU A 306 -7.50 0.19 8.11
CA LEU A 306 -6.65 1.15 7.45
C LEU A 306 -5.47 1.60 8.33
N THR A 307 -5.71 1.91 9.61
CA THR A 307 -4.63 2.30 10.55
C THR A 307 -3.64 1.16 10.77
N LEU A 308 -4.14 -0.07 10.94
CA LEU A 308 -3.32 -1.27 11.10
C LEU A 308 -2.46 -1.49 9.86
N PHE A 309 -3.07 -1.42 8.67
CA PHE A 309 -2.35 -1.66 7.43
C PHE A 309 -1.30 -0.58 7.16
N TRP A 310 -1.67 0.69 7.39
CA TRP A 310 -0.76 1.82 7.36
C TRP A 310 0.45 1.62 8.28
N SER A 311 0.22 1.16 9.52
CA SER A 311 1.31 0.96 10.48
C SER A 311 2.29 -0.14 10.06
N LYS A 312 1.80 -1.25 9.47
CA LYS A 312 2.65 -2.33 8.96
C LYS A 312 3.48 -1.90 7.75
N LEU A 313 2.89 -1.12 6.86
CA LEU A 313 3.61 -0.51 5.73
C LEU A 313 4.68 0.47 6.23
N LEU A 314 4.31 1.36 7.17
CA LEU A 314 5.24 2.31 7.76
C LEU A 314 6.43 1.62 8.43
N LYS A 315 6.17 0.57 9.23
CA LYS A 315 7.21 -0.17 9.95
C LYS A 315 8.22 -0.84 9.02
N ARG A 316 7.79 -1.30 7.84
CA ARG A 316 8.69 -1.86 6.81
C ARG A 316 9.53 -0.80 6.12
N LEU A 317 8.95 0.39 5.89
CA LEU A 317 9.62 1.47 5.17
C LEU A 317 10.56 2.32 6.03
N GLU A 318 10.28 2.42 7.34
CA GLU A 318 11.09 3.19 8.28
C GLU A 318 12.26 2.35 8.82
N ALA A 319 13.48 2.89 8.72
CA ALA A 319 14.69 2.22 9.20
C ALA A 319 14.85 2.26 10.74
N SER A 320 14.08 3.11 11.44
CA SER A 320 14.19 3.30 12.89
C SER A 320 12.83 3.41 13.57
N ASP A 321 12.76 2.95 14.81
CA ASP A 321 11.57 3.08 15.64
C ASP A 321 11.20 4.55 15.89
N GLN A 322 12.19 5.45 15.97
CA GLN A 322 11.94 6.87 16.13
C GLN A 322 11.23 7.48 14.91
N GLY A 323 11.63 7.09 13.70
CA GLY A 323 10.95 7.52 12.47
C GLY A 323 9.49 7.08 12.42
N PHE A 324 9.23 5.81 12.78
CA PHE A 324 7.86 5.28 12.93
C PHE A 324 7.05 6.10 13.95
N LEU A 325 7.60 6.33 15.14
CA LEU A 325 6.94 7.08 16.21
C LEU A 325 6.64 8.54 15.82
N ASP A 326 7.57 9.20 15.13
CA ASP A 326 7.38 10.58 14.68
C ASP A 326 6.27 10.70 13.65
N ARG A 327 6.13 9.71 12.75
CA ARG A 327 5.01 9.63 11.81
C ARG A 327 3.69 9.36 12.53
N CYS A 328 3.65 8.45 13.50
CA CYS A 328 2.46 8.25 14.33
C CYS A 328 2.04 9.52 15.08
N ARG A 329 3.00 10.29 15.63
CA ARG A 329 2.73 11.60 16.26
C ARG A 329 2.17 12.62 15.26
N GLN A 330 2.72 12.68 14.04
CA GLN A 330 2.22 13.58 13.00
C GLN A 330 0.78 13.25 12.62
N MET A 331 0.48 11.97 12.39
CA MET A 331 -0.87 11.53 12.02
C MET A 331 -1.86 11.72 13.17
N SER A 332 -1.48 11.35 14.40
CA SER A 332 -2.38 11.49 15.56
C SER A 332 -2.78 12.94 15.82
N LYS A 333 -1.95 13.94 15.44
CA LYS A 333 -2.30 15.36 15.53
C LYS A 333 -3.53 15.72 14.68
N LEU A 334 -3.72 15.06 13.54
CA LEU A 334 -4.86 15.28 12.65
C LEU A 334 -6.16 14.66 13.17
N SER A 335 -6.08 13.68 14.08
CA SER A 335 -7.24 12.96 14.59
C SER A 335 -8.23 13.90 15.31
N LYS A 336 -9.48 13.89 14.85
CA LYS A 336 -10.63 14.58 15.47
C LYS A 336 -11.46 13.70 16.40
N THR A 337 -11.16 12.41 16.49
CA THR A 337 -11.84 11.47 17.40
C THR A 337 -10.84 10.73 18.27
N VAL A 338 -11.26 10.36 19.48
CA VAL A 338 -10.46 9.55 20.40
C VAL A 338 -10.24 8.14 19.84
N PHE A 339 -11.20 7.59 19.08
CA PHE A 339 -11.06 6.24 18.50
C PHE A 339 -9.81 6.11 17.63
N HIS A 340 -9.53 7.09 16.77
CA HIS A 340 -8.31 7.11 15.97
C HIS A 340 -7.05 7.17 16.82
N ILE A 341 -7.06 7.97 17.89
CA ILE A 341 -5.94 8.05 18.83
C ILE A 341 -5.71 6.68 19.50
N LEU A 342 -6.78 6.01 19.92
CA LEU A 342 -6.70 4.66 20.50
C LEU A 342 -6.19 3.62 19.49
N PHE A 343 -6.53 3.74 18.21
CA PHE A 343 -5.96 2.89 17.16
C PHE A 343 -4.46 3.12 17.01
N PHE A 344 -4.00 4.38 17.02
CA PHE A 344 -2.57 4.69 17.00
C PHE A 344 -1.83 4.11 18.21
N ILE A 345 -2.39 4.25 19.41
CA ILE A 345 -1.82 3.63 20.63
C ILE A 345 -1.68 2.12 20.44
N LYS A 346 -2.72 1.43 19.95
CA LYS A 346 -2.69 -0.02 19.73
C LYS A 346 -1.60 -0.45 18.73
N VAL A 347 -1.47 0.25 17.60
CA VAL A 347 -0.43 -0.11 16.62
C VAL A 347 0.97 0.21 17.13
N ILE A 348 1.16 1.30 17.89
CA ILE A 348 2.46 1.60 18.52
C ILE A 348 2.85 0.48 19.49
N GLN A 349 1.92 0.03 20.35
CA GLN A 349 2.19 -1.07 21.27
C GLN A 349 2.53 -2.38 20.55
N SER A 350 1.93 -2.63 19.38
CA SER A 350 2.21 -3.82 18.54
C SER A 350 3.58 -3.76 17.88
N GLU A 351 3.98 -2.61 17.34
CA GLU A 351 5.14 -2.51 16.43
C GLU A 351 6.46 -2.11 17.12
N VAL A 352 6.41 -1.44 18.28
CA VAL A 352 7.60 -0.91 18.99
C VAL A 352 7.58 -1.10 20.51
N ASP A 353 6.61 -1.85 21.04
CA ASP A 353 6.51 -2.26 22.45
C ASP A 353 6.82 -1.12 23.46
N ALA A 354 7.73 -1.34 24.41
CA ALA A 354 8.04 -0.39 25.48
C ALA A 354 8.66 0.92 24.98
N VAL A 355 9.35 0.91 23.84
CA VAL A 355 9.99 2.12 23.27
C VAL A 355 8.93 3.17 22.89
N GLY A 356 7.75 2.71 22.47
CA GLY A 356 6.63 3.58 22.10
C GLY A 356 5.82 4.11 23.28
N LEU A 357 6.06 3.65 24.50
CA LEU A 357 5.23 3.97 25.67
C LEU A 357 5.11 5.49 25.94
N PRO A 358 6.17 6.31 25.87
CA PRO A 358 6.03 7.76 26.03
C PRO A 358 5.06 8.38 25.01
N VAL A 359 5.12 7.94 23.75
CA VAL A 359 4.23 8.42 22.69
C VAL A 359 2.78 8.00 22.94
N CYS A 360 2.56 6.78 23.42
CA CYS A 360 1.23 6.33 23.81
C CYS A 360 0.64 7.21 24.93
N ILE A 361 1.45 7.60 25.91
CA ILE A 361 1.01 8.50 27.00
C ILE A 361 0.75 9.93 26.49
N GLU A 362 1.61 10.48 25.63
CA GLU A 362 1.36 11.77 24.94
C GLU A 362 0.00 11.75 24.21
N MET A 363 -0.30 10.65 23.51
CA MET A 363 -1.56 10.45 22.80
C MET A 363 -2.75 10.34 23.77
N CYS A 364 -2.61 9.65 24.90
CA CYS A 364 -3.63 9.58 25.94
C CYS A 364 -3.93 10.96 26.55
N ILE A 365 -2.89 11.76 26.82
CA ILE A 365 -3.04 13.14 27.29
C ILE A 365 -3.85 13.95 26.29
N LYS A 366 -3.46 13.91 25.00
CA LYS A 366 -4.21 14.57 23.93
C LYS A 366 -5.68 14.13 23.94
N ALA A 367 -5.93 12.82 24.02
CA ALA A 367 -7.28 12.26 24.00
C ALA A 367 -8.13 12.76 25.18
N LEU A 368 -7.57 12.89 26.39
CA LEU A 368 -8.28 13.42 27.56
C LEU A 368 -8.65 14.90 27.41
N GLN A 369 -7.84 15.67 26.67
CA GLN A 369 -8.00 17.10 26.47
C GLN A 369 -8.95 17.47 25.30
N MET A 370 -9.43 16.49 24.53
CA MET A 370 -10.35 16.76 23.42
C MET A 370 -11.73 17.20 23.95
N GLU A 371 -12.28 18.28 23.37
CA GLU A 371 -13.53 18.90 23.83
C GLU A 371 -14.78 18.02 23.61
N SER A 372 -14.75 17.13 22.62
CA SER A 372 -15.88 16.29 22.19
C SER A 372 -16.01 14.94 22.94
N VAL A 373 -15.26 14.74 24.02
CA VAL A 373 -15.12 13.43 24.66
C VAL A 373 -16.15 13.26 25.78
N ASP A 374 -17.04 12.28 25.61
CA ASP A 374 -18.00 11.89 26.62
C ASP A 374 -17.35 11.15 27.81
N GLY A 375 -18.08 11.06 28.92
CA GLY A 375 -17.58 10.41 30.13
C GLY A 375 -17.11 8.97 29.88
N LYS A 376 -17.86 8.17 29.10
CA LYS A 376 -17.50 6.77 28.81
C LYS A 376 -16.18 6.66 28.06
N THR A 377 -15.93 7.55 27.10
CA THR A 377 -14.66 7.58 26.37
C THR A 377 -13.52 8.00 27.29
N LYS A 378 -13.72 9.00 28.18
CA LYS A 378 -12.72 9.36 29.20
C LYS A 378 -12.39 8.20 30.14
N ALA A 379 -13.39 7.44 30.58
CA ALA A 379 -13.18 6.24 31.38
C ALA A 379 -12.39 5.17 30.62
N THR A 380 -12.65 5.01 29.31
CA THR A 380 -11.88 4.11 28.44
C THR A 380 -10.41 4.56 28.34
N ILE A 381 -10.15 5.86 28.18
CA ILE A 381 -8.78 6.40 28.17
C ILE A 381 -8.09 6.14 29.52
N CYS A 382 -8.78 6.34 30.64
CA CYS A 382 -8.24 6.05 31.99
C CYS A 382 -7.83 4.57 32.11
N LYS A 383 -8.64 3.65 31.60
CA LYS A 383 -8.32 2.21 31.57
C LYS A 383 -7.08 1.94 30.70
N THR A 384 -7.01 2.55 29.52
CA THR A 384 -5.84 2.44 28.64
C THR A 384 -4.56 2.92 29.35
N ILE A 385 -4.60 4.08 30.03
CA ILE A 385 -3.46 4.61 30.77
C ILE A 385 -3.05 3.67 31.91
N SER A 386 -4.00 3.14 32.68
CA SER A 386 -3.72 2.17 33.75
C SER A 386 -3.07 0.88 33.23
N CYS A 387 -3.44 0.44 32.02
CA CYS A 387 -2.81 -0.70 31.36
C CYS A 387 -1.41 -0.39 30.83
N LEU A 388 -1.18 0.84 30.36
CA LEU A 388 0.13 1.31 29.86
C LEU A 388 1.14 1.53 31.00
N LEU A 389 0.67 1.95 32.18
CA LEU A 389 1.50 2.24 33.36
C LEU A 389 1.07 1.37 34.56
N PRO A 390 1.19 0.03 34.49
CA PRO A 390 0.65 -0.87 35.50
C PRO A 390 1.40 -0.80 36.85
N THR A 391 2.64 -0.33 36.83
CA THR A 391 3.51 -0.19 38.02
C THR A 391 3.42 1.19 38.67
N ASP A 392 2.81 2.19 38.03
CA ASP A 392 2.69 3.53 38.58
C ASP A 392 1.40 3.65 39.41
N LEU A 393 1.53 3.41 40.72
CA LEU A 393 0.40 3.42 41.64
C LEU A 393 -0.32 4.78 41.71
N GLU A 394 0.42 5.89 41.60
CA GLU A 394 -0.16 7.23 41.63
C GLU A 394 -1.02 7.48 40.39
N VAL A 395 -0.51 7.12 39.21
CA VAL A 395 -1.27 7.21 37.96
C VAL A 395 -2.49 6.30 38.00
N LYS A 396 -2.37 5.06 38.48
CA LYS A 396 -3.52 4.14 38.63
C LYS A 396 -4.60 4.71 39.54
N ARG A 397 -4.21 5.29 40.67
CA ARG A 397 -5.13 5.97 41.60
C ARG A 397 -5.83 7.15 40.94
N ALA A 398 -5.11 7.95 40.15
CA ALA A 398 -5.67 9.08 39.39
C ALA A 398 -6.67 8.60 38.32
N CYS A 399 -6.33 7.57 37.55
CA CYS A 399 -7.23 6.95 36.56
C CYS A 399 -8.52 6.44 37.21
N GLN A 400 -8.40 5.68 38.31
CA GLN A 400 -9.55 5.08 38.98
C GLN A 400 -10.46 6.14 39.63
N LEU A 401 -9.87 7.18 40.22
CA LEU A 401 -10.62 8.31 40.75
C LEU A 401 -11.37 9.05 39.63
N THR A 402 -10.71 9.30 38.50
CA THR A 402 -11.33 9.95 37.34
C THR A 402 -12.50 9.13 36.81
N GLU A 403 -12.36 7.81 36.68
CA GLU A 403 -13.45 6.91 36.30
C GLU A 403 -14.64 6.98 37.27
N PHE A 404 -14.37 6.98 38.59
CA PHE A 404 -15.41 7.14 39.60
C PHE A 404 -16.13 8.50 39.48
N LEU A 405 -15.40 9.59 39.24
CA LEU A 405 -15.99 10.93 39.13
C LEU A 405 -16.86 11.09 37.88
N ILE A 406 -16.53 10.37 36.81
CA ILE A 406 -17.34 10.31 35.59
C ILE A 406 -18.65 9.56 35.83
N GLU A 407 -18.57 8.36 36.43
CA GLU A 407 -19.74 7.54 36.72
C GLU A 407 -19.64 6.95 38.15
N PRO A 408 -20.19 7.68 39.15
CA PRO A 408 -20.15 7.24 40.54
C PRO A 408 -21.02 6.00 40.74
N THR A 409 -20.39 4.85 40.93
CA THR A 409 -21.04 3.59 41.26
C THR A 409 -20.43 2.99 42.50
N VAL A 410 -21.16 2.06 43.12
CA VAL A 410 -20.65 1.31 44.28
C VAL A 410 -19.38 0.54 43.92
N ASP A 411 -19.33 -0.03 42.72
CA ASP A 411 -18.21 -0.85 42.28
C ASP A 411 -16.98 0.02 41.95
N SER A 412 -17.18 1.18 41.29
CA SER A 412 -16.09 2.15 41.08
C SER A 412 -15.61 2.76 42.40
N TYR A 413 -16.49 2.99 43.38
CA TYR A 413 -16.09 3.41 44.74
C TYR A 413 -15.17 2.38 45.41
N TYR A 414 -15.53 1.10 45.42
CA TYR A 414 -14.69 0.06 46.03
C TYR A 414 -13.35 -0.13 45.30
N ALA A 415 -13.32 0.08 43.99
CA ALA A 415 -12.08 0.07 43.22
C ALA A 415 -11.14 1.21 43.65
N VAL A 416 -11.66 2.44 43.85
CA VAL A 416 -10.89 3.56 44.42
C VAL A 416 -10.43 3.21 45.84
N GLU A 417 -11.32 2.72 46.71
CA GLU A 417 -10.99 2.36 48.10
C GLU A 417 -9.87 1.32 48.15
N THR A 418 -9.89 0.34 47.26
CA THR A 418 -8.86 -0.71 47.20
C THR A 418 -7.50 -0.11 46.86
N LEU A 419 -7.40 0.66 45.76
CA LEU A 419 -6.13 1.22 45.28
C LEU A 419 -5.52 2.26 46.24
N TYR A 420 -6.36 3.05 46.93
CA TYR A 420 -5.87 4.06 47.88
C TYR A 420 -5.45 3.48 49.24
N ASN A 421 -5.83 2.23 49.55
CA ASN A 421 -5.34 1.52 50.74
C ASN A 421 -4.07 0.70 50.46
N GLU A 422 -3.63 0.58 49.20
CA GLU A 422 -2.32 -0.01 48.89
C GLU A 422 -1.20 0.86 49.47
N PRO A 423 -0.10 0.27 49.99
CA PRO A 423 1.00 1.04 50.55
C PRO A 423 1.70 1.86 49.47
N ASP A 424 2.09 3.09 49.81
CA ASP A 424 2.79 3.97 48.88
C ASP A 424 4.12 3.34 48.43
N GLN A 425 4.36 3.39 47.13
CA GLN A 425 5.58 2.88 46.51
C GLN A 425 6.57 4.04 46.36
N LYS A 426 7.82 3.83 46.80
CA LYS A 426 8.91 4.74 46.46
C LYS A 426 9.28 4.50 45.00
N LEU A 427 8.89 5.40 44.11
CA LEU A 427 9.33 5.38 42.73
C LEU A 427 10.77 5.91 42.69
N GLU A 428 11.71 5.07 42.27
CA GLU A 428 13.07 5.52 41.95
C GLU A 428 13.02 6.23 40.59
N GLU A 429 13.41 7.52 40.55
CA GLU A 429 13.31 8.35 39.34
C GLU A 429 14.05 7.75 38.14
N GLU A 430 15.11 6.98 38.37
CA GLU A 430 15.90 6.28 37.34
C GLU A 430 15.16 5.09 36.70
N ASN A 431 14.11 4.59 37.33
CA ASN A 431 13.37 3.38 36.91
C ASN A 431 11.96 3.69 36.36
N LEU A 432 11.66 4.96 36.07
CA LEU A 432 10.36 5.34 35.55
C LEU A 432 10.18 4.87 34.09
N PRO A 433 9.02 4.28 33.74
CA PRO A 433 8.76 3.77 32.39
C PRO A 433 8.56 4.91 31.36
N VAL A 434 8.36 6.15 31.82
CA VAL A 434 8.23 7.35 30.99
C VAL A 434 8.97 8.53 31.64
N PRO A 435 9.37 9.56 30.88
CA PRO A 435 9.99 10.75 31.44
C PRO A 435 9.13 11.40 32.52
N ASN A 436 9.75 11.83 33.63
CA ASN A 436 9.03 12.42 34.76
C ASN A 436 8.24 13.68 34.36
N SER A 437 8.73 14.47 33.41
CA SER A 437 8.00 15.62 32.85
C SER A 437 6.65 15.22 32.25
N LEU A 438 6.62 14.15 31.45
CA LEU A 438 5.42 13.63 30.82
C LEU A 438 4.46 13.02 31.84
N ARG A 439 5.01 12.30 32.83
CA ARG A 439 4.25 11.78 33.97
C ARG A 439 3.55 12.91 34.74
N CYS A 440 4.26 13.99 35.04
CA CYS A 440 3.70 15.17 35.70
C CYS A 440 2.61 15.83 34.86
N GLU A 441 2.83 15.98 33.54
CA GLU A 441 1.82 16.50 32.61
C GLU A 441 0.53 15.67 32.63
N LEU A 442 0.66 14.35 32.57
CA LEU A 442 -0.48 13.43 32.65
C LEU A 442 -1.27 13.64 33.95
N LEU A 443 -0.58 13.66 35.10
CA LEU A 443 -1.23 13.88 36.39
C LEU A 443 -1.96 15.23 36.43
N LEU A 444 -1.33 16.30 35.95
CA LEU A 444 -1.95 17.63 35.86
C LEU A 444 -3.25 17.60 35.04
N VAL A 445 -3.27 16.87 33.93
CA VAL A 445 -4.47 16.71 33.08
C VAL A 445 -5.61 15.96 33.79
N PHE A 446 -5.30 15.04 34.70
CA PHE A 446 -6.35 14.48 35.57
C PHE A 446 -6.87 15.52 36.56
N LYS A 447 -5.96 16.29 37.19
CA LYS A 447 -6.36 17.30 38.19
C LYS A 447 -7.31 18.35 37.62
N THR A 448 -7.13 18.78 36.38
CA THR A 448 -8.03 19.76 35.73
C THR A 448 -9.45 19.25 35.51
N GLN A 449 -9.67 17.93 35.59
CA GLN A 449 -10.98 17.30 35.40
C GLN A 449 -11.71 17.07 36.72
N TRP A 450 -11.05 17.26 37.86
CA TRP A 450 -11.61 16.97 39.17
C TRP A 450 -12.31 18.20 39.76
N PRO A 451 -13.44 18.03 40.45
CA PRO A 451 -14.17 19.14 41.06
C PRO A 451 -13.52 19.69 42.35
N PHE A 452 -12.34 19.18 42.71
CA PHE A 452 -11.61 19.53 43.92
C PHE A 452 -10.09 19.44 43.69
N ASP A 453 -9.33 20.23 44.44
CA ASP A 453 -7.87 20.31 44.34
C ASP A 453 -7.20 19.11 45.05
N PRO A 454 -6.41 18.27 44.36
CA PRO A 454 -5.90 17.02 44.90
C PRO A 454 -4.56 17.09 45.64
N GLU A 455 -4.00 18.27 45.94
CA GLU A 455 -2.65 18.37 46.50
C GLU A 455 -2.41 17.58 47.81
N PHE A 456 -3.44 17.20 48.59
CA PHE A 456 -3.26 16.47 49.85
C PHE A 456 -4.42 15.54 50.24
N TRP A 457 -4.56 14.39 49.58
CA TRP A 457 -5.68 13.49 49.89
C TRP A 457 -5.24 12.09 50.29
N ASP A 458 -5.10 11.93 51.59
CA ASP A 458 -5.26 10.63 52.21
C ASP A 458 -6.63 10.02 51.85
N TRP A 459 -6.73 8.70 51.87
CA TRP A 459 -7.99 8.00 51.59
C TRP A 459 -9.16 8.51 52.45
N LYS A 460 -8.87 8.93 53.68
CA LYS A 460 -9.85 9.44 54.64
C LYS A 460 -10.58 10.68 54.10
N THR A 461 -9.89 11.57 53.42
CA THR A 461 -10.45 12.79 52.85
C THR A 461 -11.20 12.51 51.54
N LEU A 462 -10.65 11.64 50.67
CA LEU A 462 -11.32 11.21 49.43
C LEU A 462 -12.64 10.51 49.72
N LYS A 463 -12.65 9.59 50.70
CA LYS A 463 -13.83 8.82 51.08
C LYS A 463 -15.05 9.70 51.34
N ARG A 464 -14.89 10.84 52.02
CA ARG A 464 -16.02 11.76 52.29
C ARG A 464 -16.60 12.36 51.01
N HIS A 465 -15.74 12.77 50.08
CA HIS A 465 -16.16 13.37 48.81
C HIS A 465 -16.79 12.33 47.88
N CYS A 466 -16.22 11.14 47.79
CA CYS A 466 -16.81 10.04 47.03
C CYS A 466 -18.20 9.66 47.56
N LEU A 467 -18.37 9.55 48.88
CA LEU A 467 -19.68 9.25 49.47
C LEU A 467 -20.70 10.36 49.22
N ALA A 468 -20.29 11.64 49.27
CA ALA A 468 -21.17 12.76 48.95
C ALA A 468 -21.65 12.71 47.49
N LEU A 469 -20.77 12.36 46.55
CA LEU A 469 -21.10 12.28 45.11
C LEU A 469 -22.02 11.10 44.75
N MET A 470 -21.99 10.00 45.52
CA MET A 470 -22.92 8.88 45.31
C MET A 470 -24.34 9.13 45.84
N GLY A 471 -24.54 10.16 46.66
CA GLY A 471 -25.82 10.51 47.26
C GLY A 471 -26.42 9.44 48.20
N LEU A 472 -27.60 9.72 48.75
CA LEU A 472 -28.27 8.86 49.74
C LEU A 472 -28.57 7.45 49.20
N TYR A 473 -28.89 7.33 47.90
CA TYR A 473 -29.24 6.06 47.26
C TYR A 473 -28.01 5.15 47.07
N GLY A 474 -26.85 5.72 46.69
CA GLY A 474 -25.58 5.00 46.62
C GLY A 474 -25.06 4.60 48.01
N MET A 475 -25.21 5.48 49.00
CA MET A 475 -24.89 5.16 50.40
C MET A 475 -25.74 4.01 50.96
N HIS A 476 -27.05 3.96 50.66
CA HIS A 476 -27.93 2.88 51.10
C HIS A 476 -27.55 1.52 50.47
N ARG A 477 -27.12 1.50 49.19
CA ARG A 477 -26.59 0.30 48.54
C ARG A 477 -25.27 -0.16 49.16
N LEU A 478 -24.35 0.76 49.49
CA LEU A 478 -23.12 0.43 50.21
C LEU A 478 -23.42 -0.25 51.55
N ILE A 479 -24.32 0.34 52.34
CA ILE A 479 -24.75 -0.19 53.64
C ILE A 479 -25.36 -1.58 53.45
N SER A 480 -26.23 -1.77 52.45
CA SER A 480 -26.83 -3.09 52.17
C SER A 480 -25.82 -4.18 51.75
N LYS A 481 -24.74 -3.82 51.03
CA LYS A 481 -23.64 -4.75 50.71
C LYS A 481 -22.77 -5.03 51.93
N MET A 482 -22.52 -4.04 52.79
CA MET A 482 -21.82 -4.22 54.05
C MET A 482 -22.61 -5.14 55.00
N ASP A 483 -23.91 -4.95 55.11
CA ASP A 483 -24.80 -5.78 55.94
C ASP A 483 -24.88 -7.22 55.42
N ASN A 484 -24.88 -7.43 54.10
CA ASN A 484 -24.80 -8.76 53.50
C ASN A 484 -23.45 -9.45 53.76
N THR A 485 -22.35 -8.69 53.74
CA THR A 485 -21.00 -9.22 54.00
C THR A 485 -20.83 -9.54 55.49
N ALA A 486 -21.35 -8.68 56.38
CA ALA A 486 -21.42 -8.92 57.81
C ALA A 486 -22.35 -10.10 58.16
N ALA A 487 -23.49 -10.23 57.49
CA ALA A 487 -24.39 -11.38 57.64
C ALA A 487 -23.72 -12.69 57.18
N GLN A 488 -22.95 -12.67 56.09
CA GLN A 488 -22.16 -13.83 55.66
C GLN A 488 -21.03 -14.17 56.66
N TYR A 489 -20.38 -13.17 57.25
CA TYR A 489 -19.33 -13.36 58.26
C TYR A 489 -19.88 -13.92 59.57
N VAL A 490 -21.04 -13.40 60.04
CA VAL A 490 -21.77 -13.92 61.20
C VAL A 490 -22.30 -15.33 60.91
N HIS A 491 -22.81 -15.60 59.71
CA HIS A 491 -23.25 -16.93 59.32
C HIS A 491 -22.09 -17.93 59.34
N ARG A 492 -20.92 -17.57 58.78
CA ARG A 492 -19.69 -18.39 58.83
C ARG A 492 -19.21 -18.62 60.27
N HIS A 493 -19.24 -17.60 61.12
CA HIS A 493 -18.86 -17.75 62.52
C HIS A 493 -19.85 -18.62 63.33
N LEU A 494 -21.14 -18.56 63.01
CA LEU A 494 -22.16 -19.43 63.60
C LEU A 494 -22.08 -20.86 63.07
N THR A 495 -21.68 -21.08 61.80
CA THR A 495 -21.42 -22.43 61.27
C THR A 495 -20.16 -23.05 61.88
N LEU A 496 -19.09 -22.27 62.06
CA LEU A 496 -17.87 -22.71 62.73
C LEU A 496 -18.09 -23.03 64.21
N LYS A 497 -18.91 -22.25 64.94
CA LYS A 497 -19.32 -22.57 66.32
C LYS A 497 -20.17 -23.84 66.42
N ARG A 498 -21.00 -24.15 65.42
CA ARG A 498 -21.76 -25.41 65.36
C ARG A 498 -20.88 -26.62 65.08
N HIS A 499 -19.77 -26.45 64.36
CA HIS A 499 -18.81 -27.52 64.12
C HIS A 499 -17.94 -27.83 65.34
N TRP A 500 -17.68 -26.84 66.21
CA TRP A 500 -16.89 -27.03 67.45
C TRP A 500 -17.68 -27.64 68.63
N ASN A 501 -19.02 -27.64 68.60
CA ASN A 501 -19.84 -28.23 69.66
C ASN A 501 -20.26 -29.70 69.38
N HIS A 502 -19.73 -30.32 68.31
CA HIS A 502 -20.01 -31.71 67.94
C HIS A 502 -18.75 -32.59 67.75
N THR A 503 -17.65 -32.19 68.37
CA THR A 503 -16.49 -33.02 68.74
C THR A 503 -16.18 -32.75 70.18
#